data_AF-A0A838EW15-F1
#
_entry.id   AF-A0A838EW15-F1
#
_cell.length_a   1.000
_cell.length_b   1.000
_cell.length_c   1.000
_cell.angle_alpha   90.00
_cell.angle_beta   90.00
_cell.angle_gamma   90.00
#
_symmetry.space_group_name_H-M   'P 1'
#
loop_
_entity.id
_entity.type
_entity.pdbx_description
1 polymer ?
#
loop_
_entity_poly.entity_id
_entity_poly.type
_entity_poly.pdbx_seq_one_letter_code
_entity_poly.pdbx_strand_id
1 'polypeptide(L)'
;GYRMEPAKTQHFALVALLRESTFETYYNIFKEKNALPNILTSEASTVENYFNQNAIAGPFCVLDIGHTTTKAYFFYNSRLIVTHVGYIGGKDINEMIAQTYKIDPDEAIFYKHQNAFLLTTTQFDEVDQAQKDFATAMDRTLSPLISDFARWKIGFKVNYGLSLQHIFITGGTSNIKNIANYLTEKWDTKVVLLETFDKVEGEKIDLNPKNKSKYALANMMATGMKRKNRFINLLSGRFAQASGAEIPLHSFAFLGVRVAAVAAVLLISLLAERFFIERDVKFVNTKLNTVMKNDVLAISGRLRRSLATNPKPILDSLSKRQRGIRQEISTMQSAIEIKGLQPLVTISQLAASTEVTLVEFKTSDIGEITAVFTAEAAAELNNLKAQLERSALSDVVIEINQKQLQLKLTAMDK
;
A
#
# COMPACT_ATOMS: atom_id res chain seq x y z
N GLY A 1 -22.63 14.50 51.82
CA GLY A 1 -22.06 14.62 50.47
C GLY A 1 -20.56 14.75 50.60
N TYR A 2 -19.81 13.74 50.17
CA TYR A 2 -18.35 13.79 50.14
C TYR A 2 -17.91 14.71 49.01
N ARG A 3 -17.25 15.81 49.36
CA ARG A 3 -16.65 16.75 48.41
C ARG A 3 -15.32 16.13 47.98
N MET A 4 -15.26 15.55 46.78
CA MET A 4 -13.99 15.12 46.20
C MET A 4 -13.13 16.37 45.97
N GLU A 5 -12.00 16.46 46.66
CA GLU A 5 -10.96 17.40 46.27
C GLU A 5 -10.47 17.02 44.85
N PRO A 6 -10.31 17.99 43.93
CA PRO A 6 -9.70 17.70 42.64
C PRO A 6 -8.25 17.26 42.88
N ALA A 7 -7.92 16.05 42.45
CA ALA A 7 -6.56 15.53 42.50
C ALA A 7 -5.60 16.56 41.87
N LYS A 8 -4.65 17.08 42.66
CA LYS A 8 -3.58 17.95 42.16
C LYS A 8 -2.85 17.22 41.03
N THR A 9 -3.08 17.62 39.79
CA THR A 9 -2.29 17.16 38.65
C THR A 9 -0.90 17.74 38.76
N GLN A 10 0.04 16.96 39.30
CA GLN A 10 1.45 17.31 39.29
C GLN A 10 1.99 17.13 37.87
N HIS A 11 2.49 18.22 37.29
CA HIS A 11 3.16 18.19 35.99
C HIS A 11 4.67 18.15 36.22
N PHE A 12 5.33 17.18 35.59
CA PHE A 12 6.79 17.07 35.60
C PHE A 12 7.32 17.59 34.26
N ALA A 13 8.19 18.59 34.31
CA ALA A 13 8.91 19.10 33.14
C ALA A 13 10.38 18.72 33.24
N LEU A 14 10.93 18.18 32.15
CA LEU A 14 12.36 17.97 32.01
C LEU A 14 12.95 19.22 31.36
N VAL A 15 13.98 19.80 31.98
CA VAL A 15 14.62 21.03 31.51
C VAL A 15 16.12 20.80 31.41
N ALA A 16 16.73 21.19 30.29
CA ALA A 16 18.18 21.33 30.18
C ALA A 16 18.53 22.82 30.14
N LEU A 17 19.48 23.22 30.98
CA LEU A 17 19.95 24.60 31.06
C LEU A 17 21.42 24.65 30.67
N LEU A 18 21.77 25.65 29.86
CA LEU A 18 23.14 25.90 29.45
C LEU A 18 23.38 27.40 29.41
N ARG A 19 24.61 27.82 29.71
CA ARG A 19 24.99 29.22 29.55
C ARG A 19 24.95 29.59 28.07
N GLU A 20 24.20 30.63 27.76
CA GLU A 20 23.95 31.06 26.40
C GLU A 20 25.25 31.36 25.62
N SER A 21 26.21 32.04 26.24
CA SER A 21 27.52 32.33 25.64
C SER A 21 28.28 31.06 25.24
N THR A 22 28.19 29.99 26.05
CA THR A 22 28.84 28.71 25.75
C THR A 22 28.15 28.02 24.59
N PHE A 23 26.81 28.02 24.57
CA PHE A 23 26.04 27.44 23.48
C PHE A 23 26.31 28.12 22.14
N GLU A 24 26.38 29.46 22.15
CA GLU A 24 26.63 30.28 20.96
C GLU A 24 27.97 29.94 20.30
N THR A 25 29.03 29.71 21.09
CA THR A 25 30.32 29.24 20.55
C THR A 25 30.18 27.92 19.80
N TYR A 26 29.48 26.93 20.37
CA TYR A 26 29.25 25.65 19.69
C TYR A 26 28.37 25.80 18.45
N TYR A 27 27.28 26.57 18.54
CA TYR A 27 26.37 26.81 17.43
C TYR A 27 27.08 27.46 16.24
N ASN A 28 27.96 28.44 16.49
CA ASN A 28 28.70 29.14 15.45
C ASN A 28 29.67 28.22 14.69
N ILE A 29 30.31 27.26 15.37
CA ILE A 29 31.17 26.26 14.71
C ILE A 29 30.39 25.46 13.66
N PHE A 30 29.15 25.05 13.97
CA PHE A 30 28.31 24.32 13.01
C PHE A 30 27.79 25.22 11.89
N LYS A 31 27.47 26.49 12.22
CA LYS A 31 27.03 27.49 11.25
C LYS A 31 28.11 27.81 10.22
N GLU A 32 29.34 28.05 10.67
CA GLU A 32 30.50 28.34 9.80
C GLU A 32 30.80 27.18 8.83
N LYS A 33 30.58 25.94 9.29
CA LYS A 33 30.78 24.73 8.48
C LYS A 33 29.59 24.37 7.58
N ASN A 34 28.53 25.19 7.56
CA ASN A 34 27.28 24.89 6.85
C ASN A 34 26.72 23.49 7.19
N ALA A 35 26.94 23.03 8.43
CA ALA A 35 26.60 21.68 8.90
C ALA A 35 25.73 21.76 10.15
N LEU A 36 24.74 22.64 10.13
CA LEU A 36 23.83 22.85 11.25
C LEU A 36 22.97 21.59 11.48
N PRO A 37 23.02 20.97 12.67
CA PRO A 37 22.23 19.78 12.96
C PRO A 37 20.77 20.17 13.22
N ASN A 38 19.83 19.26 12.96
CA ASN A 38 18.42 19.44 13.31
C ASN A 38 18.17 19.35 14.83
N ILE A 39 19.07 18.68 15.55
CA ILE A 39 19.01 18.50 17.01
C ILE A 39 20.39 18.78 17.57
N LEU A 40 20.46 19.71 18.53
CA LEU A 40 21.63 19.93 19.36
C LEU A 40 21.22 19.68 20.81
N THR A 41 21.84 18.70 21.47
CA THR A 41 21.37 18.18 22.76
C THR A 41 22.53 17.88 23.69
N SER A 42 22.24 17.58 24.95
CA SER A 42 23.24 17.18 25.94
C SER A 42 23.54 15.68 25.86
N GLU A 43 24.72 15.29 26.33
CA GLU A 43 25.09 13.87 26.44
C GLU A 43 24.11 13.11 27.34
N ALA A 44 23.70 13.70 28.47
CA ALA A 44 22.71 13.11 29.37
C ALA A 44 21.38 12.78 28.67
N SER A 45 20.88 13.69 27.83
CA SER A 45 19.66 13.43 27.03
C SER A 45 19.86 12.31 26.02
N THR A 46 21.07 12.17 25.49
CA THR A 46 21.43 11.09 24.56
C THR A 46 21.43 9.73 25.24
N VAL A 47 22.12 9.62 26.37
CA VAL A 47 22.19 8.38 27.15
C VAL A 47 20.80 8.00 27.67
N GLU A 48 20.02 8.96 28.17
CA GLU A 48 18.65 8.71 28.63
C GLU A 48 17.73 8.23 27.49
N ASN A 49 17.77 8.85 26.31
CA ASN A 49 16.95 8.41 25.18
C ASN A 49 17.32 7.00 24.72
N TYR A 50 18.61 6.65 24.75
CA TYR A 50 19.07 5.30 24.42
C TYR A 50 18.49 4.22 25.34
N PHE A 51 18.57 4.39 26.67
CA PHE A 51 18.03 3.41 27.62
C PHE A 51 16.51 3.40 27.71
N ASN A 52 15.86 4.50 27.33
CA ASN A 52 14.41 4.50 27.10
C ASN A 52 13.97 3.58 25.95
N GLN A 53 14.85 3.30 24.99
CA GLN A 53 14.59 2.39 23.87
C GLN A 53 15.11 0.97 24.14
N ASN A 54 16.19 0.86 24.90
CA ASN A 54 16.81 -0.40 25.32
C ASN A 54 16.63 -0.54 26.84
N ALA A 55 15.42 -0.94 27.24
CA ALA A 55 15.02 -0.92 28.63
C ALA A 55 15.81 -1.93 29.48
N ILE A 56 16.33 -1.47 30.62
CA ILE A 56 17.00 -2.29 31.64
C ILE A 56 16.25 -2.09 32.95
N ALA A 57 15.83 -3.20 33.56
CA ALA A 57 15.13 -3.19 34.83
C ALA A 57 16.10 -2.97 35.99
N GLY A 58 15.62 -2.32 37.06
CA GLY A 58 16.39 -2.10 38.28
C GLY A 58 17.36 -0.92 38.21
N PRO A 59 18.10 -0.69 39.30
CA PRO A 59 19.09 0.38 39.42
C PRO A 59 20.44 -0.01 38.79
N PHE A 60 20.90 0.80 37.84
CA PHE A 60 22.20 0.60 37.19
C PHE A 60 22.90 1.95 36.96
N CYS A 61 24.21 1.89 36.71
CA CYS A 61 25.00 3.06 36.35
C CYS A 61 25.66 2.85 35.00
N VAL A 62 25.73 3.91 34.18
CA VAL A 62 26.61 3.97 33.02
C VAL A 62 27.73 4.94 33.31
N LEU A 63 28.98 4.50 33.14
CA LEU A 63 30.18 5.26 33.43
C LEU A 63 30.97 5.46 32.13
N ASP A 64 30.94 6.67 31.59
CA ASP A 64 31.71 7.06 30.41
C ASP A 64 33.07 7.60 30.83
N ILE A 65 34.11 6.78 30.63
CA ILE A 65 35.50 7.08 31.00
C ILE A 65 36.20 7.68 29.77
N GLY A 66 36.13 9.01 29.67
CA GLY A 66 36.68 9.77 28.56
C GLY A 66 38.18 10.03 28.67
N HIS A 67 38.65 11.02 27.92
CA HIS A 67 40.04 11.45 27.96
C HIS A 67 40.33 12.37 29.15
N THR A 68 39.53 13.42 29.35
CA THR A 68 39.74 14.42 30.42
C THR A 68 38.72 14.34 31.54
N THR A 69 37.59 13.66 31.30
CA THR A 69 36.50 13.56 32.26
C THR A 69 35.93 12.16 32.27
N THR A 70 35.38 11.78 33.41
CA THR A 70 34.57 10.57 33.57
C THR A 70 33.18 10.99 34.01
N LYS A 71 32.15 10.53 33.32
CA LYS A 71 30.75 10.90 33.59
C LYS A 71 29.97 9.69 34.04
N ALA A 72 29.27 9.80 35.15
CA ALA A 72 28.42 8.74 35.69
C ALA A 72 26.94 9.11 35.52
N TYR A 73 26.16 8.18 34.98
CA TYR A 73 24.74 8.31 34.72
C TYR A 73 24.01 7.22 35.50
N PHE A 74 23.29 7.59 36.56
CA PHE A 74 22.56 6.65 37.41
C PHE A 74 21.12 6.53 36.94
N PHE A 75 20.68 5.29 36.75
CA PHE A 75 19.37 4.94 36.22
C PHE A 75 18.58 4.10 37.20
N TYR A 76 17.25 4.19 37.11
CA TYR A 76 16.32 3.23 37.69
C TYR A 76 15.20 2.95 36.70
N ASN A 77 15.02 1.68 36.32
CA ASN A 77 14.04 1.26 35.31
C ASN A 77 14.14 2.10 34.03
N SER A 78 15.37 2.25 33.51
CA SER A 78 15.69 3.04 32.31
C SER A 78 15.36 4.53 32.33
N ARG A 79 15.04 5.09 33.49
CA ARG A 79 14.92 6.54 33.68
C ARG A 79 16.20 7.08 34.32
N LEU A 80 16.75 8.15 33.74
CA LEU A 80 17.91 8.83 34.32
C LEU A 80 17.49 9.54 35.61
N ILE A 81 18.20 9.28 36.70
CA ILE A 81 17.91 9.83 38.02
C ILE A 81 18.87 10.95 38.38
N VAL A 82 20.18 10.71 38.22
CA VAL A 82 21.22 11.69 38.54
C VAL A 82 22.44 11.48 37.67
N THR A 83 23.14 12.57 37.38
CA THR A 83 24.42 12.57 36.68
C THR A 83 25.52 13.17 37.56
N HIS A 84 26.73 12.64 37.41
CA HIS A 84 27.93 13.17 38.03
C HIS A 84 29.06 13.26 37.02
N VAL A 85 29.99 14.18 37.26
CA VAL A 85 31.19 14.37 36.46
C VAL A 85 32.39 14.39 37.39
N GLY A 86 33.39 13.56 37.07
CA GLY A 86 34.72 13.60 37.65
C GLY A 86 35.75 14.05 36.60
N TYR A 87 36.85 14.61 37.06
CA TYR A 87 37.91 15.17 36.22
C TYR A 87 39.14 14.27 36.17
N ILE A 88 38.88 12.95 36.11
CA ILE A 88 39.88 11.91 35.89
C ILE A 88 39.51 11.18 34.60
N GLY A 89 40.49 10.86 33.77
CA GLY A 89 40.29 10.12 32.55
C GLY A 89 41.59 9.56 31.98
N GLY A 90 41.57 9.30 30.67
CA GLY A 90 42.73 8.75 29.97
C GLY A 90 43.92 9.70 29.88
N LYS A 91 43.76 11.00 30.15
CA LYS A 91 44.83 12.00 30.17
C LYS A 91 45.75 11.80 31.36
N ASP A 92 45.19 11.58 32.55
CA ASP A 92 45.96 11.37 33.78
C ASP A 92 46.85 10.12 33.68
N ILE A 93 46.35 9.09 32.97
CA ILE A 93 47.11 7.88 32.66
C ILE A 93 48.27 8.19 31.70
N ASN A 94 48.04 9.01 30.67
CA ASN A 94 49.12 9.42 29.77
C ASN A 94 50.21 10.18 30.53
N GLU A 95 49.82 11.13 31.38
CA GLU A 95 50.75 11.94 32.17
C GLU A 95 51.57 11.07 33.12
N MET A 96 50.93 10.11 33.81
CA MET A 96 51.62 9.14 34.65
C MET A 96 52.62 8.30 33.84
N ILE A 97 52.24 7.78 32.68
CA ILE A 97 53.12 6.99 31.80
C ILE A 97 54.32 7.83 31.34
N ALA A 98 54.06 9.04 30.85
CA ALA A 98 55.10 9.96 30.38
C ALA A 98 56.11 10.26 31.50
N GLN A 99 55.64 10.52 32.72
CA GLN A 99 56.51 10.78 33.86
C GLN A 99 57.29 9.55 34.32
N THR A 100 56.64 8.39 34.35
CA THR A 100 57.23 7.12 34.83
C THR A 100 58.34 6.64 33.90
N TYR A 101 58.10 6.67 32.58
CA TYR A 101 59.05 6.19 31.58
C TYR A 101 59.92 7.30 30.99
N LYS A 102 59.68 8.57 31.37
CA LYS A 102 60.36 9.76 30.83
C LYS A 102 60.29 9.84 29.31
N ILE A 103 59.13 9.50 28.76
CA ILE A 103 58.83 9.56 27.32
C ILE A 103 57.97 10.77 27.00
N ASP A 104 57.90 11.12 25.72
CA ASP A 104 57.07 12.22 25.25
C ASP A 104 55.57 11.95 25.49
N PRO A 105 54.74 12.97 25.79
CA PRO A 105 53.30 12.80 25.97
C PRO A 105 52.59 12.10 24.79
N ASP A 106 53.04 12.33 23.56
CA ASP A 106 52.45 11.66 22.39
C ASP A 106 52.83 10.18 22.34
N GLU A 107 54.07 9.83 22.67
CA GLU A 107 54.51 8.44 22.81
C GLU A 107 53.78 7.71 23.94
N ALA A 108 53.49 8.41 25.05
CA ALA A 108 52.72 7.86 26.16
C ALA A 108 51.28 7.47 25.76
N ILE A 109 50.67 8.18 24.81
CA ILE A 109 49.37 7.80 24.24
C ILE A 109 49.47 6.43 23.57
N PHE A 110 50.46 6.24 22.68
CA PHE A 110 50.67 4.98 21.98
C PHE A 110 50.97 3.84 22.95
N TYR A 111 51.84 4.10 23.93
CA TYR A 111 52.15 3.14 24.98
C TYR A 111 50.89 2.73 25.75
N LYS A 112 50.05 3.67 26.16
CA LYS A 112 48.78 3.37 26.85
C LYS A 112 47.89 2.45 26.01
N HIS A 113 47.71 2.75 24.72
CA HIS A 113 46.82 1.97 23.85
C HIS A 113 47.30 0.54 23.62
N GLN A 114 48.62 0.33 23.62
CA GLN A 114 49.24 -0.97 23.37
C GLN A 114 49.45 -1.80 24.64
N ASN A 115 49.88 -1.16 25.73
CA ASN A 115 50.47 -1.84 26.88
C ASN A 115 49.75 -1.59 28.20
N ALA A 116 48.81 -0.63 28.30
CA ALA A 116 48.17 -0.37 29.60
C ALA A 116 47.27 -1.54 30.05
N PHE A 117 47.43 -1.93 31.31
CA PHE A 117 46.62 -2.92 31.99
C PHE A 117 46.38 -2.51 33.44
N LEU A 118 45.40 -3.18 34.06
CA LEU A 118 45.11 -3.11 35.49
C LEU A 118 45.16 -4.52 36.08
N LEU A 119 45.54 -4.65 37.34
CA LEU A 119 45.61 -5.92 38.04
C LEU A 119 44.63 -5.93 39.21
N THR A 120 44.00 -7.09 39.42
CA THR A 120 43.26 -7.41 40.65
C THR A 120 44.24 -7.76 41.77
N THR A 121 43.80 -7.75 43.04
CA THR A 121 44.69 -8.13 44.14
C THR A 121 45.22 -9.55 43.99
N THR A 122 44.43 -10.48 43.45
CA THR A 122 44.89 -11.87 43.19
C THR A 122 45.94 -11.96 42.10
N GLN A 123 45.87 -11.12 41.07
CA GLN A 123 46.84 -11.11 39.97
C GLN A 123 48.14 -10.38 40.34
N PHE A 124 48.14 -9.62 41.43
CA PHE A 124 49.28 -8.81 41.81
C PHE A 124 50.50 -9.68 42.13
N ASP A 125 50.31 -10.84 42.77
CA ASP A 125 51.40 -11.73 43.15
C ASP A 125 51.93 -12.61 42.00
N GLU A 126 51.19 -12.71 40.90
CA GLU A 126 51.50 -13.58 39.75
C GLU A 126 52.43 -12.91 38.72
N VAL A 127 52.71 -11.62 38.88
CA VAL A 127 53.45 -10.80 37.92
C VAL A 127 54.84 -10.40 38.43
N ASP A 128 55.71 -10.00 37.49
CA ASP A 128 57.06 -9.52 37.83
C ASP A 128 57.04 -8.15 38.55
N GLN A 129 58.18 -7.76 39.13
CA GLN A 129 58.27 -6.52 39.89
C GLN A 129 57.99 -5.25 39.05
N ALA A 130 58.40 -5.22 37.79
CA ALA A 130 58.17 -4.06 36.93
C ALA A 130 56.67 -3.90 36.61
N GLN A 131 55.96 -5.01 36.40
CA GLN A 131 54.52 -5.04 36.23
C GLN A 131 53.78 -4.64 37.52
N LYS A 132 54.27 -5.05 38.70
CA LYS A 132 53.75 -4.60 40.00
C LYS A 132 53.89 -3.09 40.18
N ASP A 133 55.04 -2.54 39.84
CA ASP A 133 55.32 -1.11 39.97
C ASP A 133 54.40 -0.30 39.04
N PHE A 134 54.24 -0.73 37.79
CA PHE A 134 53.31 -0.12 36.83
C PHE A 134 51.85 -0.21 37.30
N ALA A 135 51.40 -1.39 37.76
CA ALA A 135 50.05 -1.58 38.27
C ALA A 135 49.78 -0.70 39.50
N THR A 136 50.77 -0.53 40.37
CA THR A 136 50.69 0.36 41.54
C THR A 136 50.55 1.82 41.12
N ALA A 137 51.29 2.25 40.09
CA ALA A 137 51.16 3.59 39.53
C ALA A 137 49.76 3.82 38.94
N MET A 138 49.25 2.85 38.17
CA MET A 138 47.89 2.89 37.62
C MET A 138 46.80 2.94 38.71
N ASP A 139 46.93 2.15 39.77
CA ASP A 139 45.99 2.16 40.91
C ASP A 139 45.95 3.54 41.58
N ARG A 140 47.13 4.13 41.83
CA ARG A 140 47.25 5.50 42.37
C ARG A 140 46.61 6.54 41.45
N THR A 141 46.85 6.45 40.15
CA THR A 141 46.25 7.37 39.16
C THR A 141 44.72 7.27 39.12
N LEU A 142 44.15 6.08 39.28
CA LEU A 142 42.70 5.87 39.27
C LEU A 142 42.03 5.99 40.64
N SER A 143 42.79 6.07 41.72
CA SER A 143 42.27 6.21 43.09
C SER A 143 41.27 7.36 43.27
N PRO A 144 41.47 8.57 42.68
CA PRO A 144 40.48 9.63 42.79
C PRO A 144 39.16 9.27 42.09
N LEU A 145 39.19 8.58 40.95
CA LEU A 145 37.97 8.08 40.29
C LEU A 145 37.25 7.04 41.17
N ILE A 146 37.98 6.13 41.80
CA ILE A 146 37.41 5.11 42.69
C ILE A 146 36.71 5.79 43.87
N SER A 147 37.36 6.79 44.47
CA SER A 147 36.85 7.54 45.61
C SER A 147 35.62 8.38 45.23
N ASP A 148 35.67 9.07 44.10
CA ASP A 148 34.55 9.86 43.59
C ASP A 148 33.33 8.97 43.28
N PHE A 149 33.55 7.83 42.61
CA PHE A 149 32.47 6.89 42.31
C PHE A 149 31.86 6.28 43.57
N ALA A 150 32.68 5.92 44.57
CA ALA A 150 32.18 5.45 45.86
C ALA A 150 31.27 6.49 46.53
N ARG A 151 31.67 7.77 46.51
CA ARG A 151 30.85 8.89 47.01
C ARG A 151 29.53 9.02 46.23
N TRP A 152 29.56 8.93 44.90
CA TRP A 152 28.35 8.97 44.07
C TRP A 152 27.41 7.78 44.34
N LYS A 153 27.96 6.57 44.47
CA LYS A 153 27.21 5.34 44.80
C LYS A 153 26.51 5.47 46.16
N ILE A 154 27.18 6.00 47.18
CA ILE A 154 26.58 6.26 48.49
C ILE A 154 25.49 7.32 48.37
N GLY A 155 25.75 8.43 47.68
CA GLY A 155 24.76 9.49 47.47
C GLY A 155 23.50 8.98 46.78
N PHE A 156 23.65 8.13 45.75
CA PHE A 156 22.53 7.50 45.07
C PHE A 156 21.72 6.60 46.01
N LYS A 157 22.38 5.78 46.84
CA LYS A 157 21.71 4.90 47.81
C LYS A 157 20.97 5.69 48.89
N VAL A 158 21.59 6.73 49.44
CA VAL A 158 21.00 7.53 50.53
C VAL A 158 19.82 8.36 50.02
N ASN A 159 19.96 9.02 48.87
CA ASN A 159 18.93 9.94 48.37
C ASN A 159 17.72 9.22 47.76
N TYR A 160 17.91 8.02 47.20
CA TYR A 160 16.85 7.32 46.46
C TYR A 160 16.46 5.96 47.05
N GLY A 161 17.16 5.46 48.07
CA GLY A 161 16.91 4.15 48.67
C GLY A 161 17.24 2.97 47.74
N LEU A 162 18.04 3.19 46.71
CA LEU A 162 18.36 2.20 45.67
C LEU A 162 19.83 1.76 45.75
N SER A 163 20.08 0.45 45.70
CA SER A 163 21.45 -0.10 45.62
C SER A 163 21.75 -0.50 44.19
N LEU A 164 22.86 -0.03 43.62
CA LEU A 164 23.29 -0.39 42.27
C LEU A 164 23.46 -1.91 42.11
N GLN A 165 22.89 -2.48 41.05
CA GLN A 165 23.05 -3.89 40.69
C GLN A 165 24.16 -4.10 39.66
N HIS A 166 24.25 -3.19 38.69
CA HIS A 166 25.18 -3.29 37.57
C HIS A 166 25.79 -1.94 37.23
N ILE A 167 27.05 -1.97 36.80
CA ILE A 167 27.77 -0.82 36.28
C ILE A 167 28.21 -1.15 34.86
N PHE A 168 27.79 -0.33 33.91
CA PHE A 168 28.22 -0.41 32.53
C PHE A 168 29.31 0.63 32.29
N ILE A 169 30.45 0.24 31.74
CA ILE A 169 31.52 1.18 31.38
C ILE A 169 31.56 1.41 29.86
N THR A 170 31.92 2.61 29.47
CA THR A 170 32.09 3.02 28.06
C THR A 170 33.19 4.08 27.96
N GLY A 171 33.51 4.50 26.73
CA GLY A 171 34.51 5.52 26.46
C GLY A 171 35.82 4.94 25.91
N GLY A 172 36.78 5.81 25.64
CA GLY A 172 38.08 5.37 25.10
C GLY A 172 38.92 4.63 26.14
N THR A 173 38.87 5.10 27.39
CA THR A 173 39.68 4.60 28.51
C THR A 173 39.13 3.29 29.07
N SER A 174 37.85 2.96 28.84
CA SER A 174 37.27 1.67 29.23
C SER A 174 37.84 0.47 28.47
N ASN A 175 38.68 0.70 27.44
CA ASN A 175 39.36 -0.34 26.69
C ASN A 175 40.70 -0.81 27.32
N ILE A 176 41.12 -0.21 28.44
CA ILE A 176 42.31 -0.67 29.16
C ILE A 176 42.12 -2.12 29.57
N LYS A 177 43.15 -2.94 29.36
CA LYS A 177 43.08 -4.38 29.63
C LYS A 177 42.70 -4.60 31.10
N ASN A 178 41.71 -5.46 31.32
CA ASN A 178 41.25 -5.90 32.64
C ASN A 178 40.60 -4.81 33.53
N ILE A 179 40.26 -3.63 32.97
CA ILE A 179 39.64 -2.55 33.76
C ILE A 179 38.30 -2.93 34.39
N ALA A 180 37.46 -3.73 33.70
CA ALA A 180 36.17 -4.16 34.24
C ALA A 180 36.33 -5.03 35.50
N ASN A 181 37.27 -5.97 35.50
CA ASN A 181 37.52 -6.83 36.66
C ASN A 181 38.11 -6.03 37.82
N TYR A 182 39.09 -5.17 37.52
CA TYR A 182 39.67 -4.25 38.50
C TYR A 182 38.60 -3.38 39.19
N LEU A 183 37.73 -2.75 38.41
CA LEU A 183 36.65 -1.91 38.96
C LEU A 183 35.59 -2.73 39.71
N THR A 184 35.34 -3.97 39.26
CA THR A 184 34.42 -4.89 39.95
C THR A 184 34.91 -5.19 41.36
N GLU A 185 36.20 -5.47 41.52
CA GLU A 185 36.82 -5.70 42.82
C GLU A 185 36.78 -4.45 43.70
N LYS A 186 37.16 -3.28 43.17
CA LYS A 186 37.20 -2.02 43.95
C LYS A 186 35.82 -1.54 44.42
N TRP A 187 34.77 -1.79 43.65
CA TRP A 187 33.42 -1.29 43.97
C TRP A 187 32.47 -2.33 44.52
N ASP A 188 32.89 -3.59 44.57
CA ASP A 188 32.04 -4.73 44.98
C ASP A 188 30.69 -4.70 44.25
N THR A 189 30.76 -4.53 42.93
CA THR A 189 29.58 -4.44 42.05
C THR A 189 30.00 -4.85 40.66
N LYS A 190 29.21 -5.70 39.99
CA LYS A 190 29.54 -6.21 38.66
C LYS A 190 29.70 -5.07 37.65
N VAL A 191 30.90 -4.93 37.09
CA VAL A 191 31.22 -4.00 36.02
C VAL A 191 31.34 -4.75 34.70
N VAL A 192 30.68 -4.25 33.65
CA VAL A 192 30.71 -4.82 32.30
C VAL A 192 30.85 -3.72 31.25
N LEU A 193 31.50 -4.02 30.12
CA LEU A 193 31.56 -3.11 28.99
C LEU A 193 30.16 -2.96 28.38
N LEU A 194 29.77 -1.73 28.04
CA LEU A 194 28.48 -1.46 27.41
C LEU A 194 28.53 -1.76 25.92
N GLU A 195 27.81 -2.80 25.51
CA GLU A 195 27.59 -3.10 24.10
C GLU A 195 26.47 -2.24 23.53
N THR A 196 26.81 -1.30 22.66
CA THR A 196 25.82 -0.43 21.98
C THR A 196 25.56 -0.81 20.52
N PHE A 197 26.44 -1.63 19.93
CA PHE A 197 26.45 -2.00 18.51
C PHE A 197 25.83 -3.38 18.25
N ASP A 198 25.14 -3.96 19.22
CA ASP A 198 24.51 -5.28 19.12
C ASP A 198 23.57 -5.44 17.91
N LYS A 199 22.88 -4.35 17.53
CA LYS A 199 21.92 -4.31 16.42
C LYS A 199 22.46 -3.70 15.13
N VAL A 200 23.77 -3.47 15.05
CA VAL A 200 24.41 -2.87 13.88
C VAL A 200 25.10 -3.95 13.06
N GLU A 201 24.69 -4.13 11.80
CA GLU A 201 25.36 -5.03 10.86
C GLU A 201 26.78 -4.53 10.58
N GLY A 202 27.76 -5.13 11.26
CA GLY A 202 29.17 -4.71 11.23
C GLY A 202 29.92 -5.06 9.94
N GLU A 203 29.32 -5.82 9.02
CA GLU A 203 30.00 -6.29 7.80
C GLU A 203 30.45 -5.16 6.86
N LYS A 204 29.88 -3.96 6.99
CA LYS A 204 30.20 -2.79 6.15
C LYS A 204 31.09 -1.76 6.84
N ILE A 205 31.46 -1.96 8.10
CA ILE A 205 32.24 -0.99 8.87
C ILE A 205 33.31 -1.73 9.66
N ASP A 206 34.59 -1.42 9.39
CA ASP A 206 35.73 -1.92 10.17
C ASP A 206 35.69 -1.32 11.59
N LEU A 207 34.88 -1.92 12.45
CA LEU A 207 34.82 -1.62 13.87
C LEU A 207 35.63 -2.67 14.59
N ASN A 208 36.96 -2.46 14.64
CA ASN A 208 37.78 -3.07 15.69
C ASN A 208 37.00 -2.98 17.02
N PRO A 209 36.81 -4.08 17.77
CA PRO A 209 36.03 -4.07 19.01
C PRO A 209 36.42 -2.95 19.99
N LYS A 210 37.71 -2.58 20.05
CA LYS A 210 38.20 -1.46 20.88
C LYS A 210 37.62 -0.10 20.46
N ASN A 211 37.30 0.08 19.17
CA ASN A 211 36.71 1.32 18.67
C ASN A 211 35.23 1.47 19.02
N LYS A 212 34.51 0.37 19.30
CA LYS A 212 33.08 0.42 19.64
C LYS A 212 32.83 1.23 20.91
N SER A 213 33.60 0.99 21.97
CA SER A 213 33.50 1.73 23.25
C SER A 213 33.74 3.24 23.08
N LYS A 214 34.64 3.63 22.18
CA LYS A 214 34.96 5.03 21.87
C LYS A 214 33.79 5.76 21.20
N TYR A 215 33.04 5.08 20.35
CA TYR A 215 31.93 5.65 19.58
C TYR A 215 30.55 5.38 20.20
N ALA A 216 30.50 4.83 21.41
CA ALA A 216 29.25 4.47 22.06
C ALA A 216 28.26 5.64 22.14
N LEU A 217 28.70 6.83 22.56
CA LEU A 217 27.83 8.00 22.66
C LEU A 217 27.28 8.45 21.30
N ALA A 218 28.11 8.43 20.26
CA ALA A 218 27.67 8.76 18.89
C ALA A 218 26.63 7.75 18.39
N ASN A 219 26.84 6.46 18.68
CA ASN A 219 25.90 5.41 18.34
C ASN A 219 24.61 5.50 19.17
N MET A 220 24.68 5.84 20.45
CA MET A 220 23.50 6.13 21.28
C MET A 220 22.69 7.29 20.72
N MET A 221 23.35 8.35 20.24
CA MET A 221 22.67 9.47 19.57
C MET A 221 21.99 9.01 18.29
N ALA A 222 22.70 8.29 17.42
CA ALA A 222 22.18 7.80 16.15
C ALA A 222 20.98 6.86 16.34
N THR A 223 21.08 5.89 17.25
CA THR A 223 19.97 4.99 17.59
C THR A 223 18.81 5.74 18.24
N GLY A 224 19.13 6.72 19.10
CA GLY A 224 18.17 7.63 19.72
C GLY A 224 17.32 8.41 18.71
N MET A 225 17.88 8.75 17.53
CA MET A 225 17.18 9.51 16.47
C MET A 225 15.93 8.82 15.93
N LYS A 226 15.74 7.52 16.18
CA LYS A 226 14.46 6.84 15.86
C LYS A 226 13.27 7.47 16.60
N ARG A 227 13.49 8.09 17.76
CA ARG A 227 12.50 8.81 18.56
C ARG A 227 12.98 10.23 18.86
N LYS A 228 12.97 11.09 17.83
CA LYS A 228 13.47 12.47 17.88
C LYS A 228 12.81 13.32 18.98
N ASN A 229 11.52 13.10 19.24
CA ASN A 229 10.73 13.87 20.21
C ASN A 229 11.15 13.69 21.68
N ARG A 230 12.06 12.76 21.98
CA ARG A 230 12.56 12.54 23.35
C ARG A 230 13.89 13.22 23.64
N PHE A 231 14.55 13.77 22.62
CA PHE A 231 15.72 14.60 22.87
C PHE A 231 15.29 15.96 23.41
N ILE A 232 16.05 16.46 24.39
CA ILE A 232 15.97 17.86 24.74
C ILE A 232 16.71 18.63 23.65
N ASN A 233 15.98 19.31 22.77
CA ASN A 233 16.59 20.11 21.72
C ASN A 233 16.90 21.52 22.24
N LEU A 234 18.17 21.88 22.24
CA LEU A 234 18.66 23.20 22.66
C LEU A 234 18.53 24.25 21.56
N LEU A 235 18.25 23.84 20.31
CA LEU A 235 17.97 24.75 19.19
C LEU A 235 16.59 25.40 19.37
N SER A 236 16.53 26.43 20.21
CA SER A 236 15.31 27.16 20.57
C SER A 236 15.54 28.68 20.54
N GLY A 237 14.45 29.45 20.48
CA GLY A 237 14.52 30.92 20.47
C GLY A 237 15.35 31.45 19.30
N ARG A 238 16.37 32.28 19.59
CA ARG A 238 17.27 32.84 18.57
C ARG A 238 18.14 31.82 17.84
N PHE A 239 18.25 30.60 18.38
CA PHE A 239 18.96 29.49 17.77
C PHE A 239 18.01 28.49 17.09
N ALA A 240 16.70 28.77 17.10
CA ALA A 240 15.74 27.98 16.36
C ALA A 240 16.06 28.08 14.88
N GLN A 241 16.28 26.94 14.24
CA GLN A 241 16.39 26.90 12.80
C GLN A 241 14.98 26.98 12.21
N ALA A 242 14.80 27.79 11.17
CA ALA A 242 13.70 27.58 10.24
C ALA A 242 13.96 26.22 9.61
N SER A 243 13.38 25.17 10.19
CA SER A 243 13.75 23.79 9.88
C SER A 243 13.48 23.54 8.39
N GLY A 244 14.53 23.46 7.57
CA GLY A 244 14.42 22.99 6.19
C GLY A 244 14.03 21.51 6.08
N ALA A 245 13.84 20.84 7.22
CA ALA A 245 13.47 19.43 7.36
C ALA A 245 12.04 19.21 7.88
N GLU A 246 11.30 20.27 8.22
CA GLU A 246 9.85 20.16 8.27
C GLU A 246 9.38 20.14 6.83
N ILE A 247 8.86 18.98 6.38
CA ILE A 247 8.29 18.86 5.04
C ILE A 247 7.32 20.04 4.89
N PRO A 248 7.57 20.98 3.95
CA PRO A 248 6.84 22.24 3.96
C PRO A 248 5.36 21.90 3.87
N LEU A 249 4.57 22.41 4.81
CA LEU A 249 3.11 22.23 4.77
C LEU A 249 2.56 22.63 3.39
N HIS A 250 3.21 23.61 2.76
CA HIS A 250 2.99 24.00 1.37
C HIS A 250 3.15 22.85 0.38
N SER A 251 4.19 22.02 0.46
CA SER A 251 4.40 20.86 -0.42
C SER A 251 3.30 19.81 -0.26
N PHE A 252 2.85 19.56 0.97
CA PHE A 252 1.69 18.69 1.23
C PHE A 252 0.38 19.31 0.76
N ALA A 253 0.21 20.62 0.91
CA ALA A 253 -0.95 21.33 0.40
C ALA A 253 -1.00 21.25 -1.14
N PHE A 254 0.12 21.41 -1.83
CA PHE A 254 0.19 21.24 -3.28
C PHE A 254 -0.14 19.82 -3.74
N LEU A 255 0.39 18.80 -3.06
CA LEU A 255 0.06 17.40 -3.35
C LEU A 255 -1.42 17.11 -3.06
N GLY A 256 -1.92 17.60 -1.92
CA GLY A 256 -3.32 17.45 -1.48
C GLY A 256 -4.30 18.11 -2.45
N VAL A 257 -4.00 19.31 -2.94
CA VAL A 257 -4.81 20.01 -3.95
C VAL A 257 -4.84 19.22 -5.26
N ARG A 258 -3.73 18.63 -5.71
CA ARG A 258 -3.69 17.81 -6.92
C ARG A 258 -4.52 16.53 -6.77
N VAL A 259 -4.37 15.83 -5.64
CA VAL A 259 -5.16 14.63 -5.34
C VAL A 259 -6.65 14.98 -5.25
N ALA A 260 -7.00 16.09 -4.60
CA ALA A 260 -8.37 16.56 -4.50
C ALA A 260 -8.95 16.95 -5.88
N ALA A 261 -8.16 17.58 -6.75
CA ALA A 261 -8.59 17.92 -8.11
C ALA A 261 -8.89 16.66 -8.96
N VAL A 262 -8.02 15.65 -8.89
CA VAL A 262 -8.24 14.36 -9.57
C VAL A 262 -9.47 13.65 -9.00
N ALA A 263 -9.62 13.62 -7.68
CA ALA A 263 -10.80 13.05 -7.02
C ALA A 263 -12.09 13.79 -7.40
N ALA A 264 -12.05 15.13 -7.51
CA ALA A 264 -13.19 15.93 -7.93
C ALA A 264 -13.59 15.64 -9.38
N VAL A 265 -12.62 15.49 -10.30
CA VAL A 265 -12.89 15.12 -11.70
C VAL A 265 -13.55 13.74 -11.77
N LEU A 266 -13.06 12.76 -10.99
CA LEU A 266 -13.68 11.42 -10.92
C LEU A 266 -15.09 11.46 -10.32
N LEU A 267 -15.33 12.28 -9.29
CA LEU A 267 -16.67 12.45 -8.72
C LEU A 267 -17.63 13.10 -9.73
N ILE A 268 -17.18 14.12 -10.46
CA ILE A 268 -17.97 14.78 -11.49
C ILE A 268 -18.28 13.80 -12.63
N SER A 269 -17.32 12.98 -13.06
CA SER A 269 -17.58 11.97 -14.11
C SER A 269 -18.60 10.93 -13.67
N LEU A 270 -18.52 10.45 -12.43
CA LEU A 270 -19.50 9.50 -11.87
C LEU A 270 -20.90 10.13 -11.73
N LEU A 271 -20.98 11.40 -11.32
CA LEU A 271 -22.26 12.12 -11.24
C LEU A 271 -22.86 12.36 -12.62
N ALA A 272 -22.03 12.72 -13.61
CA ALA A 272 -22.46 12.91 -14.99
C ALA A 272 -22.97 11.59 -15.58
N GLU A 273 -22.22 10.50 -15.42
CA GLU A 273 -22.61 9.17 -15.87
C GLU A 273 -23.95 8.74 -15.24
N ARG A 274 -24.09 8.92 -13.92
CA ARG A 274 -25.36 8.64 -13.22
C ARG A 274 -26.52 9.46 -13.79
N PHE A 275 -26.30 10.75 -14.06
CA PHE A 275 -27.34 11.61 -14.63
C PHE A 275 -27.77 11.16 -16.03
N PHE A 276 -26.82 10.79 -16.89
CA PHE A 276 -27.13 10.25 -18.22
C PHE A 276 -27.89 8.92 -18.13
N ILE A 277 -27.45 7.99 -17.27
CA ILE A 277 -28.13 6.72 -17.05
C ILE A 277 -29.57 6.95 -16.54
N GLU A 278 -29.77 7.83 -15.55
CA GLU A 278 -31.12 8.12 -15.03
C GLU A 278 -32.02 8.75 -16.10
N ARG A 279 -31.47 9.60 -16.98
CA ARG A 279 -32.22 10.17 -18.10
C ARG A 279 -32.60 9.10 -19.12
N ASP A 280 -31.68 8.23 -19.50
CA ASP A 280 -31.91 7.16 -20.47
C ASP A 280 -32.90 6.13 -19.92
N VAL A 281 -32.79 5.76 -18.64
CA VAL A 281 -33.76 4.92 -17.94
C VAL A 281 -35.16 5.55 -17.95
N LYS A 282 -35.28 6.86 -17.66
CA LYS A 282 -36.57 7.57 -17.74
C LYS A 282 -37.13 7.58 -19.16
N PHE A 283 -36.29 7.79 -20.17
CA PHE A 283 -36.69 7.78 -21.57
C PHE A 283 -37.18 6.40 -22.03
N VAL A 284 -36.41 5.35 -21.70
CA VAL A 284 -36.78 3.95 -21.97
C VAL A 284 -38.09 3.60 -21.25
N ASN A 285 -38.24 3.95 -19.98
CA ASN A 285 -39.47 3.70 -19.22
C ASN A 285 -40.67 4.44 -19.83
N THR A 286 -40.47 5.66 -20.34
CA THR A 286 -41.54 6.43 -21.00
C THR A 286 -41.97 5.75 -22.30
N LYS A 287 -41.01 5.37 -23.15
CA LYS A 287 -41.29 4.61 -24.38
C LYS A 287 -41.96 3.27 -24.09
N LEU A 288 -41.46 2.53 -23.12
CA LEU A 288 -41.98 1.24 -22.70
C LEU A 288 -43.42 1.39 -22.20
N ASN A 289 -43.70 2.39 -21.36
CA ASN A 289 -45.06 2.69 -20.93
C ASN A 289 -45.97 3.03 -22.11
N THR A 290 -45.52 3.80 -23.10
CA THR A 290 -46.29 4.13 -24.31
C THR A 290 -46.61 2.88 -25.12
N VAL A 291 -45.62 2.02 -25.40
CA VAL A 291 -45.81 0.74 -26.10
C VAL A 291 -46.80 -0.15 -25.34
N MET A 292 -46.66 -0.23 -24.02
CA MET A 292 -47.53 -1.02 -23.14
C MET A 292 -48.95 -0.45 -23.00
N LYS A 293 -49.22 0.79 -23.44
CA LYS A 293 -50.59 1.34 -23.54
C LYS A 293 -51.31 0.88 -24.80
N ASN A 294 -50.62 0.25 -25.74
CA ASN A 294 -51.23 -0.19 -26.99
C ASN A 294 -52.19 -1.37 -26.74
N ASP A 295 -53.48 -1.16 -26.98
CA ASP A 295 -54.54 -2.13 -26.73
C ASP A 295 -54.38 -3.43 -27.56
N VAL A 296 -53.66 -3.37 -28.68
CA VAL A 296 -53.34 -4.55 -29.51
C VAL A 296 -52.55 -5.60 -28.72
N LEU A 297 -51.73 -5.17 -27.75
CA LEU A 297 -50.88 -6.06 -26.98
C LEU A 297 -51.66 -6.88 -25.92
N ALA A 298 -52.91 -6.50 -25.59
CA ALA A 298 -53.82 -7.21 -24.67
C ALA A 298 -53.17 -7.68 -23.35
N ILE A 299 -52.28 -6.87 -22.79
CA ILE A 299 -51.55 -7.22 -21.56
C ILE A 299 -52.42 -6.90 -20.34
N SER A 300 -52.54 -7.84 -19.40
CA SER A 300 -53.36 -7.63 -18.19
C SER A 300 -52.87 -6.46 -17.34
N GLY A 301 -53.79 -5.73 -16.72
CA GLY A 301 -53.47 -4.59 -15.84
C GLY A 301 -52.63 -4.95 -14.60
N ARG A 302 -52.53 -6.24 -14.26
CA ARG A 302 -51.65 -6.77 -13.20
C ARG A 302 -50.20 -6.90 -13.69
N LEU A 303 -50.00 -7.45 -14.88
CA LEU A 303 -48.69 -7.54 -15.54
C LEU A 303 -48.13 -6.16 -15.91
N ARG A 304 -49.01 -5.23 -16.30
CA ARG A 304 -48.61 -3.84 -16.60
C ARG A 304 -48.04 -3.11 -15.37
N ARG A 305 -48.52 -3.43 -14.17
CA ARG A 305 -48.00 -2.86 -12.90
C ARG A 305 -46.66 -3.47 -12.48
N SER A 306 -46.36 -4.70 -12.88
CA SER A 306 -45.07 -5.34 -12.57
C SER A 306 -43.93 -4.91 -13.48
N LEU A 307 -44.19 -4.11 -14.53
CA LEU A 307 -43.18 -3.63 -15.47
C LEU A 307 -42.01 -2.90 -14.78
N ALA A 308 -42.31 -2.10 -13.75
CA ALA A 308 -41.31 -1.29 -13.05
C ALA A 308 -40.38 -2.12 -12.13
N THR A 309 -40.81 -3.32 -11.72
CA THR A 309 -40.10 -4.15 -10.72
C THR A 309 -39.60 -5.47 -11.28
N ASN A 310 -40.27 -6.06 -12.28
CA ASN A 310 -39.85 -7.29 -12.93
C ASN A 310 -40.42 -7.42 -14.36
N PRO A 311 -39.64 -7.12 -15.41
CA PRO A 311 -40.11 -7.14 -16.80
C PRO A 311 -40.15 -8.54 -17.43
N LYS A 312 -39.50 -9.55 -16.85
CA LYS A 312 -39.39 -10.91 -17.43
C LYS A 312 -40.74 -11.57 -17.75
N PRO A 313 -41.75 -11.53 -16.87
CA PRO A 313 -43.05 -12.18 -17.14
C PRO A 313 -43.82 -11.59 -18.33
N ILE A 314 -43.56 -10.32 -18.66
CA ILE A 314 -44.20 -9.64 -19.80
C ILE A 314 -43.59 -10.14 -21.10
N LEU A 315 -42.27 -10.31 -21.14
CA LEU A 315 -41.56 -10.90 -22.28
C LEU A 315 -42.04 -12.33 -22.57
N ASP A 316 -42.21 -13.13 -21.51
CA ASP A 316 -42.71 -14.51 -21.64
C ASP A 316 -44.14 -14.56 -22.17
N SER A 317 -45.02 -13.67 -21.68
CA SER A 317 -46.40 -13.58 -22.18
C SER A 317 -46.46 -13.15 -23.65
N LEU A 318 -45.63 -12.18 -24.06
CA LEU A 318 -45.56 -11.71 -25.44
C LEU A 318 -44.99 -12.78 -26.38
N SER A 319 -43.92 -13.48 -25.96
CA SER A 319 -43.33 -14.56 -26.75
C SER A 319 -44.29 -15.74 -26.93
N LYS A 320 -45.05 -16.10 -25.88
CA LYS A 320 -46.10 -17.14 -25.96
C LYS A 320 -47.19 -16.74 -26.97
N ARG A 321 -47.60 -15.47 -26.98
CA ARG A 321 -48.62 -14.97 -27.91
C ARG A 321 -48.11 -14.91 -29.34
N GLN A 322 -46.85 -14.50 -29.55
CA GLN A 322 -46.20 -14.52 -30.86
C GLN A 322 -46.13 -15.95 -31.44
N ARG A 323 -45.87 -16.96 -30.60
CA ARG A 323 -45.92 -18.37 -31.02
C ARG A 323 -47.34 -18.79 -31.43
N GLY A 324 -48.36 -18.38 -30.68
CA GLY A 324 -49.76 -18.64 -31.02
C GLY A 324 -50.17 -18.05 -32.38
N ILE A 325 -49.85 -16.78 -32.62
CA ILE A 325 -50.15 -16.11 -33.91
C ILE A 325 -49.44 -16.80 -35.07
N ARG A 326 -48.17 -17.23 -34.91
CA ARG A 326 -47.47 -17.98 -35.95
C ARG A 326 -48.14 -19.31 -36.27
N GLN A 327 -48.67 -19.99 -35.25
CA GLN A 327 -49.40 -21.23 -35.42
C GLN A 327 -50.73 -21.00 -36.15
N GLU A 328 -51.47 -19.93 -35.81
CA GLU A 328 -52.70 -19.53 -36.49
C GLU A 328 -52.46 -19.19 -37.98
N ILE A 329 -51.39 -18.46 -38.29
CA ILE A 329 -51.01 -18.15 -39.68
C ILE A 329 -50.68 -19.42 -40.47
N SER A 330 -49.96 -20.38 -39.86
CA SER A 330 -49.67 -21.67 -40.48
C SER A 330 -50.95 -22.48 -40.75
N THR A 331 -51.93 -22.44 -39.85
CA THR A 331 -53.23 -23.10 -40.05
C THR A 331 -54.10 -22.38 -41.10
N MET A 332 -54.01 -21.06 -41.22
CA MET A 332 -54.72 -20.32 -42.28
C MET A 332 -54.11 -20.58 -43.66
N GLN A 333 -52.77 -20.64 -43.76
CA GLN A 333 -52.09 -20.94 -45.02
C GLN A 333 -52.42 -22.35 -45.52
N SER A 334 -52.52 -23.33 -44.62
CA SER A 334 -52.93 -24.69 -44.97
C SER A 334 -54.43 -24.81 -45.31
N ALA A 335 -55.27 -23.86 -44.90
CA ALA A 335 -56.70 -23.83 -45.24
C ALA A 335 -57.03 -23.13 -46.58
N ILE A 336 -56.07 -22.43 -47.20
CA ILE A 336 -56.26 -21.59 -48.41
C ILE A 336 -55.67 -22.23 -49.69
N GLU A 337 -55.19 -23.48 -49.65
CA GLU A 337 -54.77 -24.21 -50.86
C GLU A 337 -55.96 -24.61 -51.75
N ILE A 338 -56.47 -23.67 -52.55
CA ILE A 338 -57.27 -23.98 -53.75
C ILE A 338 -56.29 -24.41 -54.85
N LYS A 339 -56.16 -25.72 -55.07
CA LYS A 339 -55.28 -26.40 -56.06
C LYS A 339 -55.49 -26.03 -57.55
N GLY A 340 -56.28 -25.01 -57.88
CA GLY A 340 -56.60 -24.63 -59.28
C GLY A 340 -55.91 -23.36 -59.80
N LEU A 341 -55.31 -22.53 -58.92
CA LEU A 341 -54.76 -21.23 -59.31
C LEU A 341 -53.43 -21.33 -60.06
N GLN A 342 -52.56 -22.24 -59.61
CA GLN A 342 -51.22 -22.37 -60.18
C GLN A 342 -51.24 -22.90 -61.63
N PRO A 343 -52.05 -23.92 -61.98
CA PRO A 343 -52.13 -24.38 -63.37
C PRO A 343 -52.81 -23.38 -64.29
N LEU A 344 -53.80 -22.62 -63.82
CA LEU A 344 -54.44 -21.55 -64.58
C LEU A 344 -53.44 -20.46 -64.98
N VAL A 345 -52.55 -20.06 -64.05
CA VAL A 345 -51.50 -19.08 -64.33
C VAL A 345 -50.50 -19.62 -65.36
N THR A 346 -50.07 -20.88 -65.23
CA THR A 346 -49.15 -21.51 -66.20
C THR A 346 -49.76 -21.58 -67.60
N ILE A 347 -51.03 -22.00 -67.70
CA ILE A 347 -51.75 -22.08 -68.98
C ILE A 347 -51.96 -20.68 -69.57
N SER A 348 -52.30 -19.68 -68.75
CA SER A 348 -52.45 -18.29 -69.19
C SER A 348 -51.14 -17.69 -69.70
N GLN A 349 -50.01 -17.97 -69.06
CA GLN A 349 -48.70 -17.47 -69.50
C GLN A 349 -48.27 -18.06 -70.84
N LEU A 350 -48.56 -19.35 -71.08
CA LEU A 350 -48.28 -19.99 -72.36
C LEU A 350 -49.17 -19.41 -73.47
N ALA A 351 -50.46 -19.23 -73.17
CA ALA A 351 -51.41 -18.64 -74.11
C ALA A 351 -51.14 -17.15 -74.40
N ALA A 352 -50.46 -16.42 -73.50
CA ALA A 352 -50.20 -14.99 -73.66
C ALA A 352 -49.36 -14.62 -74.89
N SER A 353 -48.65 -15.57 -75.48
CA SER A 353 -47.83 -15.36 -76.69
C SER A 353 -48.57 -15.60 -78.01
N THR A 354 -49.86 -15.95 -77.94
CA THR A 354 -50.71 -16.29 -79.08
C THR A 354 -52.06 -15.56 -78.99
N GLU A 355 -52.63 -15.12 -80.11
CA GLU A 355 -53.94 -14.44 -80.13
C GLU A 355 -55.11 -15.44 -79.97
N VAL A 356 -55.15 -16.12 -78.83
CA VAL A 356 -56.12 -17.19 -78.54
C VAL A 356 -56.91 -16.84 -77.28
N THR A 357 -58.22 -17.01 -77.34
CA THR A 357 -59.12 -16.72 -76.21
C THR A 357 -59.46 -18.00 -75.48
N LEU A 358 -59.26 -18.02 -74.16
CA LEU A 358 -59.71 -19.11 -73.28
C LEU A 358 -61.21 -18.95 -73.02
N VAL A 359 -62.00 -19.94 -73.44
CA VAL A 359 -63.47 -19.92 -73.32
C VAL A 359 -63.94 -20.64 -72.08
N GLU A 360 -63.28 -21.73 -71.71
CA GLU A 360 -63.70 -22.55 -70.57
C GLU A 360 -62.49 -23.15 -69.87
N PHE A 361 -62.48 -23.09 -68.53
CA PHE A 361 -61.49 -23.72 -67.68
C PHE A 361 -62.19 -24.44 -66.53
N LYS A 362 -61.91 -25.72 -66.37
CA LYS A 362 -62.46 -26.57 -65.32
C LYS A 362 -61.34 -27.36 -64.65
N THR A 363 -61.37 -27.42 -63.33
CA THR A 363 -60.50 -28.25 -62.53
C THR A 363 -61.36 -29.20 -61.72
N SER A 364 -61.10 -30.50 -61.85
CA SER A 364 -61.76 -31.52 -61.04
C SER A 364 -61.00 -31.72 -59.72
N ASP A 365 -61.69 -32.18 -58.68
CA ASP A 365 -61.10 -32.43 -57.35
C ASP A 365 -59.98 -33.49 -57.37
N ILE A 366 -59.89 -34.26 -58.46
CA ILE A 366 -58.87 -35.28 -58.73
C ILE A 366 -57.63 -34.75 -59.47
N GLY A 367 -57.54 -33.44 -59.73
CA GLY A 367 -56.38 -32.82 -60.39
C GLY A 367 -56.43 -32.83 -61.92
N GLU A 368 -57.55 -33.21 -62.52
CA GLU A 368 -57.76 -33.12 -63.97
C GLU A 368 -58.14 -31.70 -64.37
N ILE A 369 -57.38 -31.14 -65.31
CA ILE A 369 -57.54 -29.79 -65.83
C ILE A 369 -58.07 -29.88 -67.27
N THR A 370 -59.20 -29.24 -67.53
CA THR A 370 -59.75 -29.10 -68.87
C THR A 370 -59.81 -27.62 -69.25
N ALA A 371 -59.18 -27.25 -70.37
CA ALA A 371 -59.17 -25.89 -70.89
C ALA A 371 -59.57 -25.88 -72.38
N VAL A 372 -60.47 -24.98 -72.77
CA VAL A 372 -60.95 -24.84 -74.15
C VAL A 372 -60.58 -23.47 -74.69
N PHE A 373 -59.91 -23.46 -75.84
CA PHE A 373 -59.38 -22.28 -76.50
C PHE A 373 -60.00 -22.07 -77.87
N THR A 374 -60.17 -20.82 -78.29
CA THR A 374 -60.66 -20.43 -79.63
C THR A 374 -59.79 -19.34 -80.24
N ALA A 375 -59.49 -19.43 -81.54
CA ALA A 375 -58.69 -18.44 -82.27
C ALA A 375 -59.37 -17.99 -83.56
N GLU A 376 -58.98 -16.82 -84.08
CA GLU A 376 -59.49 -16.29 -85.35
C GLU A 376 -58.81 -16.95 -86.57
N ALA A 377 -57.57 -17.43 -86.42
CA ALA A 377 -56.82 -18.11 -87.46
C ALA A 377 -56.36 -19.53 -87.05
N ALA A 378 -56.51 -20.51 -87.95
CA ALA A 378 -56.11 -21.89 -87.69
C ALA A 378 -54.58 -22.06 -87.45
N ALA A 379 -53.76 -21.11 -87.91
CA ALA A 379 -52.32 -21.11 -87.67
C ALA A 379 -51.95 -20.87 -86.19
N GLU A 380 -52.75 -20.09 -85.47
CA GLU A 380 -52.49 -19.73 -84.06
C GLU A 380 -52.79 -20.88 -83.12
N LEU A 381 -53.82 -21.69 -83.42
CA LEU A 381 -54.12 -22.92 -82.69
C LEU A 381 -52.99 -23.95 -82.81
N ASN A 382 -52.30 -24.01 -83.95
CA ASN A 382 -51.16 -24.91 -84.14
C ASN A 382 -49.92 -24.42 -83.39
N ASN A 383 -49.70 -23.11 -83.28
CA ASN A 383 -48.64 -22.53 -82.46
C ASN A 383 -48.89 -22.78 -80.97
N LEU A 384 -50.12 -22.60 -80.49
CA LEU A 384 -50.49 -22.90 -79.12
C LEU A 384 -50.33 -24.40 -78.81
N LYS A 385 -50.73 -25.29 -79.73
CA LYS A 385 -50.50 -26.73 -79.60
C LYS A 385 -49.01 -27.06 -79.42
N ALA A 386 -48.14 -26.51 -80.26
CA ALA A 386 -46.70 -26.76 -80.18
C ALA A 386 -46.07 -26.24 -78.88
N GLN A 387 -46.62 -25.17 -78.29
CA GLN A 387 -46.17 -24.63 -77.00
C GLN A 387 -46.68 -25.47 -75.82
N LEU A 388 -47.92 -25.96 -75.89
CA LEU A 388 -48.52 -26.81 -74.86
C LEU A 388 -47.87 -28.21 -74.82
N GLU A 389 -47.50 -28.79 -75.96
CA GLU A 389 -46.75 -30.06 -76.04
C GLU A 389 -45.32 -29.95 -75.47
N ARG A 390 -44.75 -28.74 -75.43
CA ARG A 390 -43.44 -28.46 -74.83
C ARG A 390 -43.51 -28.10 -73.34
N SER A 391 -44.72 -27.95 -72.80
CA SER A 391 -44.92 -27.57 -71.41
C SER A 391 -44.69 -28.75 -70.44
N ALA A 392 -44.46 -28.44 -69.16
CA ALA A 392 -44.18 -29.43 -68.13
C ALA A 392 -45.44 -30.18 -67.61
N LEU A 393 -46.58 -30.07 -68.29
CA LEU A 393 -47.84 -30.72 -67.90
C LEU A 393 -47.79 -32.22 -68.26
N SER A 394 -48.34 -33.06 -67.39
CA SER A 394 -48.33 -34.53 -67.55
C SER A 394 -49.59 -34.98 -68.27
N ASP A 395 -49.48 -36.00 -69.15
CA ASP A 395 -50.61 -36.65 -69.82
C ASP A 395 -51.53 -35.69 -70.59
N VAL A 396 -50.90 -34.77 -71.34
CA VAL A 396 -51.57 -33.76 -72.14
C VAL A 396 -52.22 -34.39 -73.38
N VAL A 397 -53.56 -34.34 -73.44
CA VAL A 397 -54.37 -34.69 -74.61
C VAL A 397 -54.90 -33.41 -75.25
N ILE A 398 -54.53 -33.18 -76.52
CA ILE A 398 -54.94 -31.99 -77.28
C ILE A 398 -55.76 -32.41 -78.50
N GLU A 399 -57.01 -31.95 -78.56
CA GLU A 399 -57.91 -32.16 -79.70
C GLU A 399 -58.16 -30.82 -80.41
N ILE A 400 -57.91 -30.76 -81.73
CA ILE A 400 -58.19 -29.59 -82.57
C ILE A 400 -59.39 -29.87 -83.47
N ASN A 401 -60.43 -29.05 -83.35
CA ASN A 401 -61.56 -29.06 -84.28
C ASN A 401 -61.40 -27.94 -85.31
N GLN A 402 -60.89 -28.28 -86.50
CA GLN A 402 -60.61 -27.31 -87.57
C GLN A 402 -61.86 -26.64 -88.15
N LYS A 403 -63.05 -27.23 -88.02
CA LYS A 403 -64.30 -26.61 -88.50
C LYS A 403 -64.84 -25.55 -87.56
N GLN A 404 -64.48 -25.60 -86.27
CA GLN A 404 -64.96 -24.67 -85.24
C GLN A 404 -63.85 -23.76 -84.68
N LEU A 405 -62.61 -23.87 -85.18
CA LEU A 405 -61.43 -23.13 -84.71
C LEU A 405 -61.24 -23.23 -83.19
N GLN A 406 -61.40 -24.43 -82.63
CA GLN A 406 -61.24 -24.68 -81.19
C GLN A 406 -60.13 -25.70 -80.90
N LEU A 407 -59.42 -25.49 -79.80
CA LEU A 407 -58.45 -26.40 -79.21
C LEU A 407 -58.86 -26.76 -77.80
N LYS A 408 -59.09 -28.04 -77.53
CA LYS A 408 -59.37 -28.57 -76.18
C LYS A 408 -58.13 -29.23 -75.61
N LEU A 409 -57.72 -28.77 -74.44
CA LEU A 409 -56.62 -29.30 -73.64
C LEU A 409 -57.22 -30.06 -72.45
N THR A 410 -56.80 -31.31 -72.28
CA THR A 410 -57.03 -32.08 -71.05
C THR A 410 -55.67 -32.52 -70.52
N ALA A 411 -55.35 -32.18 -69.27
CA ALA A 411 -54.06 -32.50 -68.65
C ALA A 411 -54.24 -32.83 -67.17
N MET A 412 -53.33 -33.62 -66.61
CA MET A 412 -53.26 -33.87 -65.16
C MET A 412 -52.26 -32.91 -64.52
N ASP A 413 -52.68 -32.25 -63.44
CA ASP A 413 -51.75 -31.54 -62.56
C ASP A 413 -50.88 -32.55 -61.80
N LYS A 414 -49.59 -32.25 -61.66
CA LYS A 414 -48.62 -33.21 -61.14
C LYS A 414 -48.37 -33.06 -59.64
#